data_AF-A0A061RXW0-F1
#
_entry.id   AF-A0A061RXW0-F1
#
_cell.length_a   1.000
_cell.length_b   1.000
_cell.length_c   1.000
_cell.angle_alpha   90.00
_cell.angle_beta   90.00
_cell.angle_gamma   90.00
#
_symmetry.space_group_name_H-M   'P 1'
#
loop_
_entity.id
_entity.type
_entity.pdbx_description
1 polymer ?
#
loop_
_entity_poly.entity_id
_entity_poly.type
_entity_poly.pdbx_seq_one_letter_code
_entity_poly.pdbx_strand_id
1 'polypeptide(L)'
;NFELGNNAFGAEMKVIALVSGGKDSCFNMFLCQEHGHEIIALANLLPKEDSVEELDSFCFQTVGHSVVASYASCCGMPLFRRRFAGRAEQKDLAYTETAGDEVEDLFCLLAAAKRRMPEDLFCLLAAAKRRMPEIEAVSSGAIASDYQRLRVEDVCSRLGLTSLAYMWHQPQQKLLRRMCESGIEAVLIKVAALGLDPRKHLGRTLAEMEPRLNELCEMYDVNVCGEGGEYETLTLDCPLFTKARIRLEETEVVAFSERDASQGGMLKIRKYSLEPKGGASSVGESPVVDVTGEGPPSCPPRAPRPVPSGPAARLAASCSSPRRAMPCKLRPARSPRWGGFWRRRGCRGPMPCLCPSISTPWTSSGR
;
A
#
# COMPACT_ATOMS: atom_id res chain seq x y z
N ASN A 1 -33.09 9.00 -12.64
CA ASN A 1 -32.46 9.81 -13.70
C ASN A 1 -31.32 10.60 -13.10
N PHE A 2 -30.15 9.97 -12.96
CA PHE A 2 -28.90 10.66 -12.65
C PHE A 2 -28.08 10.63 -13.94
N GLU A 3 -28.23 11.67 -14.75
CA GLU A 3 -27.27 11.98 -15.80
C GLU A 3 -26.05 12.57 -15.11
N LEU A 4 -25.01 11.76 -14.95
CA LEU A 4 -23.68 12.23 -14.59
C LEU A 4 -23.15 13.04 -15.77
N GLY A 5 -23.00 14.35 -15.56
CA GLY A 5 -22.32 15.23 -16.48
C GLY A 5 -20.88 14.76 -16.69
N ASN A 6 -20.64 14.17 -17.86
CA ASN A 6 -19.33 14.16 -18.50
C ASN A 6 -18.87 15.62 -18.65
N ASN A 7 -17.87 16.03 -17.86
CA ASN A 7 -16.79 16.95 -18.23
C ASN A 7 -16.14 17.57 -16.98
N ALA A 8 -15.27 16.81 -16.32
CA ALA A 8 -14.20 17.36 -15.45
C ALA A 8 -13.04 16.37 -15.23
N PHE A 9 -12.84 15.37 -16.09
CA PHE A 9 -11.71 14.45 -15.95
C PHE A 9 -10.49 15.05 -16.63
N GLY A 10 -9.35 15.05 -15.93
CA GLY A 10 -8.06 15.42 -16.48
C GLY A 10 -7.71 14.57 -17.71
N ALA A 11 -6.68 14.96 -18.45
CA ALA A 11 -6.23 14.19 -19.61
C ALA A 11 -6.00 12.70 -19.23
N GLU A 12 -6.44 11.80 -20.09
CA GLU A 12 -6.12 10.38 -19.99
C GLU A 12 -4.60 10.23 -19.90
N MET A 13 -4.11 9.53 -18.87
CA MET A 13 -2.68 9.29 -18.66
C MET A 13 -2.37 7.81 -18.89
N LYS A 14 -1.17 7.54 -19.39
CA LYS A 14 -0.60 6.19 -19.43
C LYS A 14 0.15 5.90 -18.14
N VAL A 15 -0.33 4.90 -17.39
CA VAL A 15 0.05 4.65 -16.00
C VAL A 15 0.83 3.35 -15.88
N ILE A 16 1.92 3.38 -15.10
CA ILE A 16 2.55 2.18 -14.54
C ILE A 16 2.05 1.94 -13.12
N ALA A 17 1.62 0.73 -12.80
CA ALA A 17 1.12 0.41 -11.47
C ALA A 17 2.18 -0.27 -10.60
N LEU A 18 2.43 0.29 -9.41
CA LEU A 18 3.22 -0.39 -8.39
C LEU A 18 2.37 -1.49 -7.75
N VAL A 19 2.73 -2.75 -8.00
CA VAL A 19 2.02 -3.92 -7.49
C VAL A 19 2.82 -4.60 -6.38
N SER A 20 2.16 -4.85 -5.26
CA SER A 20 2.71 -5.60 -4.12
C SER A 20 2.17 -7.04 -4.07
N GLY A 21 1.11 -7.33 -4.81
CA GLY A 21 0.29 -8.53 -4.67
C GLY A 21 -0.95 -8.31 -3.79
N GLY A 22 -1.00 -7.23 -3.00
CA GLY A 22 -2.11 -6.96 -2.08
C GLY A 22 -3.31 -6.26 -2.71
N LYS A 23 -4.41 -6.24 -1.94
CA LYS A 23 -5.68 -5.56 -2.26
C LYS A 23 -5.49 -4.09 -2.66
N ASP A 24 -4.58 -3.37 -2.00
CA ASP A 24 -4.48 -1.92 -2.10
C ASP A 24 -3.91 -1.50 -3.45
N SER A 25 -2.84 -2.19 -3.88
CA SER A 25 -2.24 -1.95 -5.20
C SER A 25 -3.23 -2.25 -6.33
N CYS A 26 -3.97 -3.36 -6.24
CA CYS A 26 -4.98 -3.72 -7.24
C CYS A 26 -6.20 -2.79 -7.23
N PHE A 27 -6.63 -2.33 -6.05
CA PHE A 27 -7.75 -1.40 -5.97
C PHE A 27 -7.38 0.00 -6.49
N ASN A 28 -6.16 0.48 -6.25
CA ASN A 28 -5.73 1.75 -6.83
C ASN A 28 -5.59 1.68 -8.36
N MET A 29 -5.22 0.51 -8.93
CA MET A 29 -5.30 0.28 -10.38
C MET A 29 -6.74 0.41 -10.90
N PHE A 30 -7.70 -0.18 -10.19
CA PHE A 30 -9.13 -0.05 -10.51
C PHE A 30 -9.58 1.41 -10.45
N LEU A 31 -9.18 2.17 -9.42
CA LEU A 31 -9.49 3.60 -9.33
C LEU A 31 -8.85 4.41 -10.48
N CYS A 32 -7.62 4.10 -10.89
CA CYS A 32 -7.03 4.74 -12.07
C CYS A 32 -7.90 4.55 -13.32
N GLN A 33 -8.45 3.36 -13.55
CA GLN A 33 -9.38 3.12 -14.66
C GLN A 33 -10.72 3.85 -14.49
N GLU A 34 -11.27 3.89 -13.27
CA GLU A 34 -12.50 4.64 -12.94
C GLU A 34 -12.34 6.14 -13.23
N HIS A 35 -11.13 6.67 -13.02
CA HIS A 35 -10.74 8.04 -13.33
C HIS A 35 -10.33 8.27 -14.81
N GLY A 36 -10.48 7.26 -15.67
CA GLY A 36 -10.23 7.37 -17.11
C GLY A 36 -8.76 7.31 -17.51
N HIS A 37 -7.89 6.71 -16.68
CA HIS A 37 -6.49 6.45 -17.04
C HIS A 37 -6.28 5.01 -17.49
N GLU A 38 -5.28 4.79 -18.34
CA GLU A 38 -4.94 3.46 -18.85
C GLU A 38 -3.73 2.90 -18.09
N ILE A 39 -3.90 1.72 -17.48
CA ILE A 39 -2.76 0.94 -16.96
C ILE A 39 -2.08 0.25 -18.14
N ILE A 40 -0.82 0.57 -18.40
CA ILE A 40 -0.04 0.00 -19.53
C ILE A 40 1.08 -0.93 -19.08
N ALA A 41 1.43 -0.91 -17.80
CA ALA A 41 2.53 -1.70 -17.24
C ALA A 41 2.37 -1.90 -15.74
N LEU A 42 3.04 -2.93 -15.23
CA LEU A 42 3.16 -3.21 -13.81
C LEU A 42 4.63 -3.06 -13.37
N ALA A 43 4.86 -2.68 -12.13
CA ALA A 43 6.18 -2.58 -11.52
C ALA A 43 6.15 -3.18 -10.11
N ASN A 44 7.14 -4.00 -9.78
CA ASN A 44 7.24 -4.66 -8.47
C ASN A 44 8.69 -4.62 -7.96
N LEU A 45 8.86 -4.21 -6.70
CA LEU A 45 10.10 -4.47 -5.97
C LEU A 45 9.96 -5.78 -5.21
N LEU A 46 11.01 -6.60 -5.21
CA LEU A 46 11.01 -7.92 -4.57
C LEU A 46 12.25 -8.13 -3.70
N PRO A 47 12.19 -9.05 -2.71
CA PRO A 47 13.34 -9.43 -1.89
C PRO A 47 14.60 -9.78 -2.69
N LYS A 48 15.76 -9.53 -2.08
CA LYS A 48 17.07 -9.89 -2.67
C LYS A 48 17.21 -11.39 -2.89
N GLU A 49 16.65 -12.19 -1.99
CA GLU A 49 16.69 -13.64 -2.02
C GLU A 49 15.28 -14.19 -2.15
N ASP A 50 15.06 -15.11 -3.10
CA ASP A 50 13.75 -15.74 -3.33
C ASP A 50 13.31 -16.66 -2.17
N SER A 51 14.25 -17.09 -1.33
CA SER A 51 14.00 -17.90 -0.14
C SER A 51 13.44 -17.09 1.04
N VAL A 52 13.47 -15.75 0.97
CA VAL A 52 13.03 -14.90 2.07
C VAL A 52 11.56 -14.56 1.88
N GLU A 53 10.70 -15.22 2.67
CA GLU A 53 9.25 -15.01 2.68
C GLU A 53 8.86 -13.74 3.48
N GLU A 54 9.71 -13.27 4.38
CA GLU A 54 9.49 -12.08 5.22
C GLU A 54 10.78 -11.27 5.41
N LEU A 55 10.74 -9.99 5.05
CA LEU A 55 11.76 -8.98 5.38
C LEU A 55 11.12 -7.85 6.18
N ASP A 56 11.92 -7.20 7.03
CA ASP A 56 11.57 -5.92 7.68
C ASP A 56 11.65 -4.75 6.67
N SER A 57 10.78 -4.73 5.65
CA SER A 57 10.57 -3.52 4.83
C SER A 57 9.36 -2.75 5.34
N PHE A 58 9.54 -1.44 5.54
CA PHE A 58 8.44 -0.53 5.92
C PHE A 58 7.56 -0.14 4.72
N CYS A 59 8.07 -0.33 3.49
CA CYS A 59 7.40 0.13 2.27
C CYS A 59 6.76 -1.01 1.46
N PHE A 60 7.31 -2.22 1.51
CA PHE A 60 7.00 -3.24 0.50
C PHE A 60 6.63 -4.59 1.10
N GLN A 61 5.53 -5.15 0.60
CA GLN A 61 5.04 -6.48 0.92
C GLN A 61 6.00 -7.56 0.38
N THR A 62 6.38 -8.52 1.23
CA THR A 62 7.23 -9.65 0.82
C THR A 62 6.50 -10.98 0.82
N VAL A 63 5.41 -11.12 1.58
CA VAL A 63 4.61 -12.33 1.63
C VAL A 63 3.85 -12.50 0.30
N GLY A 64 3.98 -13.68 -0.32
CA GLY A 64 3.33 -13.97 -1.59
C GLY A 64 4.03 -13.40 -2.83
N HIS A 65 5.24 -12.83 -2.70
CA HIS A 65 5.98 -12.21 -3.82
C HIS A 65 6.26 -13.17 -5.01
N SER A 66 6.24 -14.48 -4.75
CA SER A 66 6.41 -15.54 -5.77
C SER A 66 5.24 -15.60 -6.77
N VAL A 67 4.05 -15.18 -6.34
CA VAL A 67 2.83 -15.18 -7.18
C VAL A 67 2.70 -13.88 -7.98
N VAL A 68 3.29 -12.78 -7.52
CA VAL A 68 3.19 -11.45 -8.16
C VAL A 68 3.68 -11.47 -9.61
N ALA A 69 4.67 -12.31 -9.94
CA ALA A 69 5.13 -12.49 -11.32
C ALA A 69 3.99 -12.85 -12.29
N SER A 70 3.01 -13.64 -11.83
CA SER A 70 1.88 -14.08 -12.63
C SER A 70 0.89 -12.96 -12.95
N TYR A 71 0.97 -11.80 -12.27
CA TYR A 71 0.08 -10.66 -12.55
C TYR A 71 0.30 -10.15 -13.98
N ALA A 72 1.52 -10.27 -14.50
CA ALA A 72 1.82 -9.96 -15.90
C ALA A 72 0.89 -10.73 -16.83
N SER A 73 0.87 -12.06 -16.70
CA SER A 73 0.04 -12.95 -17.53
C SER A 73 -1.45 -12.79 -17.23
N CYS A 74 -1.85 -12.53 -15.98
CA CYS A 74 -3.26 -12.32 -15.62
C CYS A 74 -3.83 -11.03 -16.23
N CYS A 75 -3.06 -9.94 -16.21
CA CYS A 75 -3.45 -8.66 -16.78
C CYS A 75 -3.26 -8.63 -18.31
N GLY A 76 -2.32 -9.40 -18.83
CA GLY A 76 -1.86 -9.28 -20.22
C GLY A 76 -0.96 -8.05 -20.42
N MET A 77 -0.12 -7.73 -19.43
CA MET A 77 0.68 -6.49 -19.38
C MET A 77 2.14 -6.80 -18.99
N PRO A 78 3.12 -6.01 -19.45
CA PRO A 78 4.51 -6.14 -19.02
C PRO A 78 4.65 -5.87 -17.51
N LEU A 79 5.44 -6.68 -16.82
CA LEU A 79 5.82 -6.49 -15.43
C LEU A 79 7.32 -6.24 -15.31
N PHE A 80 7.71 -5.07 -14.80
CA PHE A 80 9.08 -4.76 -14.46
C PHE A 80 9.37 -5.15 -13.01
N ARG A 81 10.45 -5.88 -12.78
CA ARG A 81 10.83 -6.35 -11.45
C ARG A 81 12.24 -5.91 -11.09
N ARG A 82 12.45 -5.47 -9.85
CA ARG A 82 13.80 -5.17 -9.33
C ARG A 82 13.94 -5.66 -7.89
N ARG A 83 15.06 -6.33 -7.61
CA ARG A 83 15.40 -6.79 -6.27
C ARG A 83 15.87 -5.63 -5.39
N PHE A 84 15.51 -5.62 -4.11
CA PHE A 84 16.09 -4.68 -3.14
C PHE A 84 17.60 -4.91 -3.05
N ALA A 85 18.36 -3.85 -3.32
CA ALA A 85 19.75 -3.74 -2.92
C ALA A 85 19.87 -2.88 -1.65
N GLY A 86 19.01 -1.86 -1.52
CA GLY A 86 19.01 -0.92 -0.42
C GLY A 86 18.28 -1.39 0.84
N ARG A 87 18.46 -0.64 1.93
CA ARG A 87 17.77 -0.82 3.22
C ARG A 87 16.90 0.41 3.51
N ALA A 88 15.94 0.31 4.43
CA ALA A 88 15.21 1.48 4.92
C ALA A 88 16.14 2.33 5.81
N GLU A 89 16.97 3.17 5.19
CA GLU A 89 17.98 3.98 5.87
C GLU A 89 17.40 5.34 6.29
N GLN A 90 16.72 6.01 5.36
CA GLN A 90 16.07 7.27 5.64
C GLN A 90 14.70 7.01 6.26
N LYS A 91 14.50 7.42 7.51
CA LYS A 91 13.25 7.21 8.27
C LYS A 91 12.45 8.49 8.46
N ASP A 92 12.99 9.63 8.06
CA ASP A 92 12.27 10.90 8.12
C ASP A 92 11.07 10.92 7.16
N LEU A 93 10.08 11.75 7.51
CA LEU A 93 8.87 11.96 6.71
C LEU A 93 9.21 12.59 5.35
N ALA A 94 10.09 13.59 5.36
CA ALA A 94 10.64 14.15 4.13
C ALA A 94 11.77 13.26 3.64
N TYR A 95 11.61 12.66 2.47
CA TYR A 95 12.67 11.86 1.88
C TYR A 95 13.78 12.78 1.33
N THR A 96 15.03 12.37 1.56
CA THR A 96 16.23 12.96 0.96
C THR A 96 16.97 11.83 0.28
N GLU A 97 17.42 12.05 -0.96
CA GLU A 97 18.18 11.06 -1.73
C GLU A 97 19.31 10.48 -0.88
N THR A 98 19.21 9.18 -0.59
CA THR A 98 20.12 8.48 0.31
C THR A 98 20.69 7.28 -0.43
N ALA A 99 22.00 7.27 -0.64
CA ALA A 99 22.66 6.18 -1.36
C ALA A 99 22.52 4.87 -0.58
N GLY A 100 21.99 3.83 -1.24
CA GLY A 100 21.74 2.55 -0.58
C GLY A 100 20.36 2.44 0.10
N ASP A 101 19.46 3.41 -0.11
CA ASP A 101 18.07 3.31 0.37
C ASP A 101 17.17 2.55 -0.62
N GLU A 102 16.17 1.83 -0.11
CA GLU A 102 15.18 1.09 -0.91
C GLU A 102 14.40 1.98 -1.90
N VAL A 103 14.29 3.28 -1.61
CA VAL A 103 13.67 4.26 -2.51
C VAL A 103 14.48 4.48 -3.78
N GLU A 104 15.82 4.34 -3.73
CA GLU A 104 16.64 4.44 -4.94
C GLU A 104 16.46 3.21 -5.83
N ASP A 105 16.13 2.05 -5.27
CA ASP A 105 15.72 0.89 -6.07
C ASP A 105 14.39 1.16 -6.78
N LEU A 106 13.43 1.81 -6.12
CA LEU A 106 12.19 2.25 -6.77
C LEU A 106 12.46 3.22 -7.92
N PHE A 107 13.38 4.17 -7.73
CA PHE A 107 13.81 5.08 -8.78
C PHE A 107 14.43 4.33 -9.97
N CYS A 108 15.33 3.39 -9.72
CA CYS A 108 15.96 2.59 -10.77
C CYS A 108 14.93 1.77 -11.56
N LEU A 109 13.97 1.15 -10.85
CA LEU A 109 12.89 0.37 -11.45
C LEU A 109 12.04 1.22 -12.40
N LEU A 110 11.54 2.36 -11.92
CA LEU A 110 10.68 3.23 -12.71
C LEU A 110 11.43 3.93 -13.85
N ALA A 111 12.70 4.31 -13.63
CA ALA A 111 13.56 4.83 -14.69
C ALA A 111 13.82 3.81 -15.79
N ALA A 112 14.04 2.54 -15.42
CA ALA A 112 14.21 1.46 -16.39
C ALA A 112 12.90 1.18 -17.14
N ALA A 113 11.77 1.10 -16.45
CA ALA A 113 10.46 0.89 -17.09
C ALA A 113 10.13 2.00 -18.10
N LYS A 114 10.43 3.26 -17.76
CA LYS A 114 10.26 4.41 -18.66
C LYS A 114 11.14 4.33 -19.91
N ARG A 115 12.30 3.68 -19.84
CA ARG A 115 13.25 3.52 -20.97
C ARG A 115 13.05 2.24 -21.78
N ARG A 116 12.67 1.15 -21.11
CA ARG A 116 12.68 -0.24 -21.62
C ARG A 116 11.27 -0.78 -21.88
N MET A 117 10.26 0.07 -22.09
CA MET A 117 8.96 -0.40 -22.59
C MET A 117 9.23 -1.34 -23.79
N PRO A 118 8.92 -2.65 -23.67
CA PRO A 118 9.51 -3.65 -24.55
C PRO A 118 9.11 -3.41 -26.00
N GLU A 119 10.09 -3.58 -26.87
CA GLU A 119 9.93 -3.52 -28.32
C GLU A 119 8.95 -4.59 -28.85
N ASP A 120 8.43 -5.54 -28.07
CA ASP A 120 7.38 -6.44 -28.60
C ASP A 120 6.01 -5.75 -28.75
N LEU A 121 5.75 -4.68 -28.00
CA LEU A 121 4.65 -3.76 -28.28
C LEU A 121 4.89 -3.00 -29.61
N PHE A 122 6.16 -2.89 -30.05
CA PHE A 122 6.56 -2.30 -31.32
C PHE A 122 6.03 -3.09 -32.51
N CYS A 123 5.91 -4.43 -32.46
CA CYS A 123 5.41 -5.18 -33.63
C CYS A 123 3.93 -4.84 -33.95
N LEU A 124 3.11 -4.64 -32.92
CA LEU A 124 1.71 -4.20 -33.06
C LEU A 124 1.59 -2.69 -33.34
N LEU A 125 2.42 -1.85 -32.71
CA LEU A 125 2.39 -0.40 -32.90
C LEU A 125 3.08 0.06 -34.19
N ALA A 126 4.12 -0.64 -34.67
CA ALA A 126 4.80 -0.37 -35.95
C ALA A 126 3.89 -0.73 -37.14
N ALA A 127 3.10 -1.81 -37.03
CA ALA A 127 2.01 -2.08 -37.97
C ALA A 127 0.96 -0.95 -37.99
N ALA A 128 0.75 -0.27 -36.86
CA ALA A 128 -0.17 0.86 -36.71
C ALA A 128 0.49 2.27 -36.86
N LYS A 129 1.79 2.37 -37.16
CA LYS A 129 2.58 3.63 -37.15
C LYS A 129 2.40 4.50 -35.89
N ARG A 130 2.22 3.88 -34.72
CA ARG A 130 2.02 4.59 -33.45
C ARG A 130 3.34 4.72 -32.68
N ARG A 131 3.60 5.91 -32.15
CA ARG A 131 4.69 6.19 -31.19
C ARG A 131 4.39 5.42 -29.89
N MET A 132 5.43 4.89 -29.22
CA MET A 132 5.24 4.19 -27.94
C MET A 132 4.53 5.12 -26.95
N PRO A 133 3.53 4.62 -26.18
CA PRO A 133 2.95 5.39 -25.10
C PRO A 133 4.04 5.62 -24.03
N GLU A 134 4.39 6.88 -23.81
CA GLU A 134 5.28 7.27 -22.72
C GLU A 134 4.53 7.10 -21.40
N ILE A 135 5.20 6.53 -20.38
CA ILE A 135 4.63 6.48 -19.03
C ILE A 135 4.58 7.92 -18.48
N GLU A 136 3.39 8.34 -18.06
CA GLU A 136 3.10 9.69 -17.56
C GLU A 136 2.85 9.71 -16.06
N ALA A 137 2.41 8.58 -15.49
CA ALA A 137 2.02 8.49 -14.10
C ALA A 137 2.32 7.13 -13.45
N VAL A 138 2.39 7.13 -12.12
CA VAL A 138 2.61 5.95 -11.29
C VAL A 138 1.42 5.78 -10.34
N SER A 139 0.77 4.61 -10.39
CA SER A 139 -0.27 4.21 -9.45
C SER A 139 0.35 3.56 -8.21
N SER A 140 -0.02 4.01 -7.00
CA SER A 140 0.47 3.47 -5.73
C SER A 140 -0.65 3.22 -4.71
N GLY A 141 -0.52 2.13 -3.97
CA GLY A 141 -1.55 1.63 -3.05
C GLY A 141 -1.55 2.24 -1.64
N ALA A 142 -0.97 3.42 -1.42
CA ALA A 142 -0.88 3.99 -0.06
C ALA A 142 -2.24 4.55 0.42
N ILE A 143 -2.71 4.13 1.61
CA ILE A 143 -3.98 4.61 2.18
C ILE A 143 -3.74 5.68 3.25
N ALA A 144 -2.98 5.37 4.30
CA ALA A 144 -2.75 6.29 5.42
C ALA A 144 -1.29 6.72 5.55
N SER A 145 -0.36 5.90 5.06
CA SER A 145 1.07 6.15 5.22
C SER A 145 1.58 7.30 4.35
N ASP A 146 1.77 8.47 4.97
CA ASP A 146 2.50 9.59 4.35
C ASP A 146 3.94 9.21 4.01
N TYR A 147 4.56 8.34 4.80
CA TYR A 147 5.91 7.84 4.58
C TYR A 147 6.06 7.15 3.23
N GLN A 148 5.11 6.26 2.89
CA GLN A 148 5.10 5.54 1.61
C GLN A 148 4.73 6.49 0.46
N ARG A 149 3.69 7.32 0.63
CA ARG A 149 3.26 8.26 -0.41
C ARG A 149 4.39 9.22 -0.81
N LEU A 150 5.05 9.85 0.16
CA LEU A 150 6.06 10.88 -0.09
C LEU A 150 7.30 10.31 -0.81
N ARG A 151 7.64 9.04 -0.58
CA ARG A 151 8.74 8.35 -1.30
C ARG A 151 8.39 8.10 -2.76
N VAL A 152 7.17 7.64 -3.03
CA VAL A 152 6.69 7.49 -4.41
C VAL A 152 6.63 8.86 -5.11
N GLU A 153 6.13 9.89 -4.43
CA GLU A 153 6.06 11.26 -4.96
C GLU A 153 7.43 11.85 -5.27
N ASP A 154 8.44 11.61 -4.42
CA ASP A 154 9.81 12.05 -4.67
C ASP A 154 10.37 11.42 -5.95
N VAL A 155 10.27 10.09 -6.08
CA VAL A 155 10.71 9.36 -7.27
C VAL A 155 9.97 9.84 -8.52
N CYS A 156 8.64 10.03 -8.44
CA CYS A 156 7.84 10.55 -9.54
C CYS A 156 8.30 11.96 -9.95
N SER A 157 8.53 12.85 -8.99
CA SER A 157 9.03 14.20 -9.20
C SER A 157 10.41 14.22 -9.88
N ARG A 158 11.31 13.29 -9.53
CA ARG A 158 12.64 13.15 -10.17
C ARG A 158 12.54 12.62 -11.60
N LEU A 159 11.54 11.79 -11.91
CA LEU A 159 11.33 11.19 -13.23
C LEU A 159 10.37 11.96 -14.15
N GLY A 160 9.79 13.06 -13.66
CA GLY A 160 8.76 13.81 -14.38
C GLY A 160 7.49 12.97 -14.61
N LEU A 161 7.06 12.24 -13.58
CA LEU A 161 5.84 11.44 -13.55
C LEU A 161 4.85 12.02 -12.54
N THR A 162 3.56 11.75 -12.74
CA THR A 162 2.50 12.08 -11.77
C THR A 162 2.29 10.91 -10.80
N SER A 163 2.27 11.16 -9.50
CA SER A 163 1.91 10.13 -8.52
C SER A 163 0.39 10.08 -8.31
N LEU A 164 -0.21 8.90 -8.51
CA LEU A 164 -1.64 8.65 -8.36
C LEU A 164 -1.89 7.75 -7.15
N ALA A 165 -2.20 8.37 -6.00
CA ALA A 165 -2.53 7.70 -4.74
C ALA A 165 -3.98 8.03 -4.34
N TYR A 166 -4.97 7.48 -5.06
CA TYR A 166 -6.40 7.86 -4.91
C TYR A 166 -7.01 7.50 -3.56
N MET A 167 -6.41 6.54 -2.86
CA MET A 167 -6.90 6.07 -1.55
C MET A 167 -6.36 6.88 -0.38
N TRP A 168 -5.42 7.80 -0.62
CA TRP A 168 -4.75 8.55 0.44
C TRP A 168 -5.74 9.38 1.27
N HIS A 169 -5.74 9.18 2.59
CA HIS A 169 -6.66 9.75 3.60
C HIS A 169 -8.15 9.54 3.30
N GLN A 170 -8.50 8.53 2.51
CA GLN A 170 -9.91 8.15 2.34
C GLN A 170 -10.42 7.37 3.56
N PRO A 171 -11.73 7.45 3.88
CA PRO A 171 -12.30 6.71 5.01
C PRO A 171 -12.15 5.19 4.84
N GLN A 172 -11.36 4.56 5.71
CA GLN A 172 -10.89 3.18 5.52
C GLN A 172 -12.01 2.12 5.53
N GLN A 173 -13.01 2.22 6.43
CA GLN A 173 -14.15 1.30 6.42
C GLN A 173 -14.92 1.35 5.08
N LYS A 174 -15.04 2.56 4.49
CA LYS A 174 -15.67 2.73 3.17
C LYS A 174 -14.78 2.18 2.06
N LEU A 175 -13.46 2.37 2.15
CA LEU A 175 -12.50 1.77 1.21
C LEU A 175 -12.60 0.24 1.22
N LEU A 176 -12.56 -0.39 2.40
CA LEU A 176 -12.65 -1.84 2.52
C LEU A 176 -13.93 -2.36 1.86
N ARG A 177 -15.08 -1.75 2.19
CA ARG A 177 -16.36 -2.13 1.56
C ARG A 177 -16.30 -1.97 0.04
N ARG A 178 -15.79 -0.85 -0.48
CA ARG A 178 -15.65 -0.63 -1.93
C ARG A 178 -14.74 -1.68 -2.58
N MET A 179 -13.63 -2.08 -1.95
CA MET A 179 -12.76 -3.13 -2.46
C MET A 179 -13.53 -4.45 -2.64
N CYS A 180 -14.31 -4.84 -1.62
CA CYS A 180 -15.16 -6.03 -1.66
C CYS A 180 -16.24 -5.95 -2.75
N GLU A 181 -16.81 -4.77 -3.01
CA GLU A 181 -17.86 -4.54 -3.99
C GLU A 181 -17.34 -4.36 -5.43
N SER A 182 -16.04 -4.08 -5.61
CA SER A 182 -15.44 -3.75 -6.91
C SER A 182 -14.83 -4.95 -7.63
N GLY A 183 -15.11 -6.18 -7.17
CA GLY A 183 -14.58 -7.40 -7.78
C GLY A 183 -13.11 -7.66 -7.49
N ILE A 184 -12.53 -7.05 -6.44
CA ILE A 184 -11.18 -7.40 -5.96
C ILE A 184 -11.29 -8.69 -5.13
N GLU A 185 -10.99 -9.83 -5.74
CA GLU A 185 -10.92 -11.13 -5.06
C GLU A 185 -9.54 -11.30 -4.42
N ALA A 186 -9.37 -10.77 -3.21
CA ALA A 186 -8.16 -10.93 -2.42
C ALA A 186 -8.37 -11.90 -1.25
N VAL A 187 -7.34 -12.67 -0.89
CA VAL A 187 -7.34 -13.56 0.28
C VAL A 187 -6.32 -13.11 1.32
N LEU A 188 -6.59 -13.34 2.60
CA LEU A 188 -5.65 -13.06 3.68
C LEU A 188 -4.47 -14.05 3.62
N ILE A 189 -3.26 -13.53 3.50
CA ILE A 189 -2.01 -14.33 3.45
C ILE A 189 -1.10 -14.10 4.66
N LYS A 190 -1.39 -13.10 5.48
CA LYS A 190 -0.74 -12.89 6.77
C LYS A 190 -1.75 -12.27 7.72
N VAL A 191 -1.69 -12.64 8.99
CA VAL A 191 -2.43 -12.01 10.07
C VAL A 191 -1.50 -11.83 11.27
N ALA A 192 -1.59 -10.69 11.94
CA ALA A 192 -0.74 -10.33 13.08
C ALA A 192 -1.48 -9.37 14.03
N ALA A 193 -2.78 -9.60 14.26
CA ALA A 193 -3.59 -8.78 15.16
C ALA A 193 -4.47 -9.62 16.09
N LEU A 194 -4.76 -9.04 17.27
CA LEU A 194 -5.62 -9.65 18.26
C LEU A 194 -7.00 -9.96 17.64
N GLY A 195 -7.47 -11.19 17.84
CA GLY A 195 -8.75 -11.64 17.31
C GLY A 195 -8.70 -12.16 15.88
N LEU A 196 -7.54 -12.12 15.20
CA LEU A 196 -7.27 -12.84 13.96
C LEU A 196 -6.51 -14.15 14.23
N ASP A 197 -7.23 -15.27 14.17
CA ASP A 197 -6.68 -16.63 14.25
C ASP A 197 -6.15 -17.11 12.88
N PRO A 198 -4.85 -17.41 12.74
CA PRO A 198 -4.25 -17.87 11.49
C PRO A 198 -4.94 -19.11 10.90
N ARG A 199 -5.36 -20.06 11.75
CA ARG A 199 -5.97 -21.33 11.29
C ARG A 199 -7.39 -21.14 10.75
N LYS A 200 -8.04 -20.04 11.10
CA LYS A 200 -9.43 -19.74 10.71
C LYS A 200 -9.53 -18.73 9.58
N HIS A 201 -8.61 -17.76 9.56
CA HIS A 201 -8.75 -16.57 8.70
C HIS A 201 -7.77 -16.56 7.51
N LEU A 202 -6.62 -17.22 7.59
CA LEU A 202 -5.73 -17.30 6.42
C LEU A 202 -6.41 -18.09 5.29
N GLY A 203 -6.28 -17.58 4.07
CA GLY A 203 -6.94 -18.11 2.88
C GLY A 203 -8.40 -17.69 2.71
N ARG A 204 -9.02 -17.03 3.70
CA ARG A 204 -10.34 -16.42 3.55
C ARG A 204 -10.27 -15.19 2.67
N THR A 205 -11.31 -14.99 1.88
CA THR A 205 -11.46 -13.81 1.04
C THR A 205 -11.65 -12.55 1.89
N LEU A 206 -11.25 -11.41 1.34
CA LEU A 206 -11.44 -10.10 1.97
C LEU A 206 -12.92 -9.82 2.24
N ALA A 207 -13.80 -10.24 1.32
CA ALA A 207 -15.25 -10.11 1.47
C ALA A 207 -15.80 -10.96 2.63
N GLU A 208 -15.35 -12.21 2.78
CA GLU A 208 -15.71 -13.03 3.95
C GLU A 208 -15.22 -12.43 5.26
N MET A 209 -14.06 -11.76 5.23
CA MET A 209 -13.42 -11.18 6.41
C MET A 209 -13.94 -9.77 6.76
N GLU A 210 -14.57 -9.05 5.84
CA GLU A 210 -15.02 -7.66 6.02
C GLU A 210 -15.87 -7.45 7.31
N PRO A 211 -16.88 -8.29 7.63
CA PRO A 211 -17.64 -8.13 8.87
C PRO A 211 -16.77 -8.30 10.11
N ARG A 212 -15.85 -9.27 10.10
CA ARG A 212 -14.96 -9.55 11.23
C ARG A 212 -13.94 -8.44 11.41
N LEU A 213 -13.38 -7.90 10.33
CA LEU A 213 -12.44 -6.79 10.38
C LEU A 213 -13.08 -5.51 10.94
N ASN A 214 -14.34 -5.23 10.59
CA ASN A 214 -15.10 -4.13 11.21
C ASN A 214 -15.35 -4.36 12.70
N GLU A 215 -15.73 -5.57 13.09
CA GLU A 215 -15.92 -5.94 14.50
C GLU A 215 -14.62 -5.74 15.32
N LEU A 216 -13.47 -6.17 14.77
CA LEU A 216 -12.15 -6.01 15.41
C LEU A 216 -11.72 -4.55 15.49
N CYS A 217 -12.06 -3.74 14.48
CA CYS A 217 -11.85 -2.29 14.51
C CYS A 217 -12.63 -1.65 15.66
N GLU A 218 -13.89 -2.02 15.85
CA GLU A 218 -14.72 -1.51 16.95
C GLU A 218 -14.25 -1.97 18.34
N MET A 219 -13.81 -3.23 18.46
CA MET A 219 -13.45 -3.81 19.76
C MET A 219 -12.00 -3.50 20.20
N TYR A 220 -11.07 -3.48 19.25
CA TYR A 220 -9.63 -3.48 19.55
C TYR A 220 -8.86 -2.39 18.81
N ASP A 221 -9.55 -1.48 18.10
CA ASP A 221 -8.94 -0.42 17.29
C ASP A 221 -7.97 -0.96 16.22
N VAL A 222 -8.22 -2.20 15.76
CA VAL A 222 -7.50 -2.79 14.62
C VAL A 222 -7.74 -1.94 13.39
N ASN A 223 -6.68 -1.63 12.64
CA ASN A 223 -6.83 -0.93 11.38
C ASN A 223 -7.61 -1.80 10.39
N VAL A 224 -8.81 -1.34 10.00
CA VAL A 224 -9.73 -2.11 9.15
C VAL A 224 -9.17 -2.40 7.75
N CYS A 225 -8.21 -1.60 7.28
CA CYS A 225 -7.50 -1.83 6.02
C CYS A 225 -6.13 -2.52 6.21
N GLY A 226 -5.71 -2.85 7.43
CA GLY A 226 -4.45 -3.54 7.70
C GLY A 226 -3.19 -2.68 7.53
N GLU A 227 -3.30 -1.35 7.58
CA GLU A 227 -2.16 -0.41 7.38
C GLU A 227 -1.02 -0.61 8.39
N GLY A 228 -1.32 -1.09 9.59
CA GLY A 228 -0.34 -1.37 10.65
C GLY A 228 0.32 -2.74 10.53
N GLY A 229 0.05 -3.49 9.47
CA GLY A 229 0.51 -4.87 9.29
C GLY A 229 -0.39 -5.90 10.01
N GLU A 230 -1.60 -5.52 10.41
CA GLU A 230 -2.55 -6.40 11.09
C GLU A 230 -2.93 -7.61 10.23
N TYR A 231 -2.96 -7.42 8.91
CA TYR A 231 -3.06 -8.48 7.93
C TYR A 231 -2.49 -8.04 6.58
N GLU A 232 -2.01 -9.00 5.79
CA GLU A 232 -1.65 -8.80 4.40
C GLU A 232 -2.52 -9.66 3.49
N THR A 233 -2.66 -9.27 2.24
CA THR A 233 -3.52 -9.95 1.27
C THR A 233 -2.77 -10.32 0.00
N LEU A 234 -3.31 -11.31 -0.71
CA LEU A 234 -2.95 -11.63 -2.09
C LEU A 234 -4.19 -11.54 -2.97
N THR A 235 -4.17 -10.69 -3.99
CA THR A 235 -5.24 -10.60 -4.99
C THR A 235 -5.11 -11.77 -5.96
N LEU A 236 -6.15 -12.60 -6.01
CA LEU A 236 -6.26 -13.75 -6.89
C LEU A 236 -7.00 -13.40 -8.19
N ASP A 237 -7.95 -12.47 -8.09
CA ASP A 237 -8.65 -11.94 -9.23
C ASP A 237 -9.05 -10.47 -9.05
N CYS A 238 -9.12 -9.71 -10.14
CA CYS A 238 -9.67 -8.35 -10.15
C CYS A 238 -10.14 -7.96 -11.56
N PRO A 239 -10.85 -6.82 -11.72
CA PRO A 239 -11.31 -6.37 -13.05
C PRO A 239 -10.19 -6.19 -14.09
N LEU A 240 -8.96 -5.91 -13.65
CA LEU A 240 -7.80 -5.78 -14.55
C LEU A 240 -7.21 -7.12 -14.97
N PHE A 241 -7.54 -8.22 -14.29
CA PHE A 241 -7.07 -9.56 -14.64
C PHE A 241 -7.95 -10.11 -15.77
N THR A 242 -7.74 -9.58 -16.98
CA THR A 242 -8.58 -9.86 -18.15
C THR A 242 -8.25 -11.19 -18.83
N LYS A 243 -7.05 -11.75 -18.60
CA LYS A 243 -6.56 -12.95 -19.29
C LYS A 243 -6.71 -14.21 -18.47
N ALA A 244 -6.50 -14.13 -17.17
CA ALA A 244 -6.58 -15.26 -16.26
C ALA A 244 -6.80 -14.81 -14.82
N ARG A 245 -7.31 -15.72 -13.98
CA ARG A 245 -7.32 -15.60 -12.51
C ARG A 245 -6.31 -16.57 -11.90
N ILE A 246 -5.82 -16.27 -10.71
CA ILE A 246 -4.92 -17.15 -9.96
C ILE A 246 -5.75 -18.13 -9.13
N ARG A 247 -5.42 -19.42 -9.22
CA ARG A 247 -6.01 -20.47 -8.39
C ARG A 247 -4.94 -21.05 -7.48
N LEU A 248 -5.13 -20.90 -6.17
CA LEU A 248 -4.29 -21.58 -5.18
C LEU A 248 -4.67 -23.07 -5.14
N GLU A 249 -3.69 -23.95 -5.29
CA GLU A 249 -3.90 -25.41 -5.30
C GLU A 249 -3.45 -26.06 -4.01
N GLU A 250 -2.28 -25.65 -3.51
CA GLU A 250 -1.70 -26.18 -2.29
C GLU A 250 -1.15 -25.03 -1.44
N THR A 251 -1.66 -24.93 -0.22
CA THR A 251 -1.31 -23.89 0.74
C THR A 251 -1.10 -24.48 2.12
N GLU A 252 -0.20 -23.89 2.90
CA GLU A 252 0.11 -24.31 4.26
C GLU A 252 0.01 -23.11 5.20
N VAL A 253 -0.67 -23.29 6.33
CA VAL A 253 -0.72 -22.25 7.37
C VAL A 253 0.49 -22.42 8.29
N VAL A 254 1.34 -21.39 8.34
CA VAL A 254 2.52 -21.32 9.20
C VAL A 254 2.25 -20.28 10.28
N ALA A 255 2.09 -20.73 11.54
CA ALA A 255 1.97 -19.83 12.68
C ALA A 255 3.33 -19.28 13.08
N PHE A 256 3.40 -18.02 13.51
CA PHE A 256 4.67 -17.41 13.98
C PHE A 256 5.14 -18.01 15.30
N SER A 257 4.21 -18.58 16.08
CA SER A 257 4.51 -19.31 17.30
C SER A 257 3.62 -20.54 17.42
N GLU A 258 4.23 -21.69 17.73
CA GLU A 258 3.51 -22.94 18.00
C GLU A 258 2.71 -22.87 19.31
N ARG A 259 3.12 -22.02 20.25
CA ARG A 259 2.55 -21.92 21.59
C ARG A 259 1.48 -20.83 21.69
N ASP A 260 1.53 -19.85 20.81
CA ASP A 260 0.65 -18.69 20.88
C ASP A 260 0.19 -18.25 19.49
N ALA A 261 -0.96 -18.78 19.07
CA ALA A 261 -1.60 -18.41 17.82
C ALA A 261 -2.04 -16.93 17.78
N SER A 262 -2.08 -16.23 18.92
CA SER A 262 -2.38 -14.79 18.94
C SER A 262 -1.25 -13.94 18.40
N GLN A 263 -0.04 -14.50 18.24
CA GLN A 263 1.09 -13.83 17.60
C GLN A 263 0.94 -13.74 16.07
N GLY A 264 -0.03 -14.44 15.48
CA GLY A 264 -0.29 -14.40 14.06
C GLY A 264 0.35 -15.54 13.27
N GLY A 265 0.34 -15.39 11.96
CA GLY A 265 0.85 -16.39 11.03
C GLY A 265 0.69 -15.96 9.57
N MET A 266 1.25 -16.77 8.67
CA MET A 266 1.21 -16.56 7.24
C MET A 266 0.73 -17.79 6.47
N LEU A 267 0.19 -17.56 5.28
CA LEU A 267 -0.22 -18.57 4.33
C LEU A 267 0.91 -18.80 3.32
N LYS A 268 1.60 -19.93 3.45
CA LYS A 268 2.62 -20.35 2.51
C LYS A 268 1.98 -20.98 1.28
N ILE A 269 2.28 -20.45 0.11
CA ILE A 269 1.73 -20.92 -1.16
C ILE A 269 2.72 -21.93 -1.75
N ARG A 270 2.36 -23.21 -1.74
CA ARG A 270 3.19 -24.31 -2.26
C ARG A 270 2.98 -24.49 -3.76
N LYS A 271 1.73 -24.37 -4.20
CA LYS A 271 1.35 -24.55 -5.60
C LYS A 271 0.16 -23.68 -5.98
N TYR A 272 0.23 -23.08 -7.16
CA TYR A 272 -0.86 -22.34 -7.77
C TYR A 272 -0.87 -22.58 -9.29
N SER A 273 -2.00 -22.29 -9.92
CA SER A 273 -2.17 -22.30 -11.37
C SER A 273 -2.91 -21.06 -11.85
N LEU A 274 -2.85 -20.80 -13.16
CA LEU A 274 -3.58 -19.72 -13.80
C LEU A 274 -4.76 -20.31 -14.57
N GLU A 275 -5.96 -19.86 -14.24
CA GLU A 275 -7.20 -20.26 -14.89
C GLU A 275 -7.56 -19.22 -15.96
N PRO A 276 -7.54 -19.57 -17.27
CA PRO A 276 -7.81 -18.63 -18.35
C PRO A 276 -9.23 -18.05 -18.29
N LYS A 277 -9.38 -16.80 -18.74
CA LYS A 277 -10.66 -16.11 -18.88
C LYS A 277 -11.04 -15.89 -20.35
N GLY A 278 -12.31 -15.59 -20.58
CA GLY A 278 -12.80 -15.22 -21.93
C GLY A 278 -12.81 -16.36 -22.94
N GLY A 279 -12.87 -17.62 -22.49
CA GLY A 279 -12.94 -18.80 -23.37
C GLY A 279 -11.60 -19.21 -24.00
N ALA A 280 -10.49 -18.61 -23.58
CA ALA A 280 -9.15 -19.01 -24.00
C ALA A 280 -8.79 -20.41 -23.45
N SER A 281 -8.12 -21.23 -24.26
CA SER A 281 -7.64 -22.56 -23.87
C SER A 281 -6.31 -22.53 -23.09
N SER A 282 -5.57 -21.41 -23.16
CA SER A 282 -4.30 -21.20 -22.46
C SER A 282 -4.11 -19.74 -22.06
N VAL A 283 -3.26 -19.52 -21.06
CA VAL A 283 -2.85 -18.16 -20.65
C VAL A 283 -1.63 -17.77 -21.49
N GLY A 284 -1.73 -16.67 -22.23
CA GLY A 284 -0.60 -16.12 -22.97
C GLY A 284 0.49 -15.63 -22.02
N GLU A 285 1.75 -15.80 -22.40
CA GLU A 285 2.87 -15.24 -21.66
C GLU A 285 2.91 -13.71 -21.84
N SER A 286 3.07 -12.98 -20.74
CA SER A 286 3.36 -11.55 -20.76
C SER A 286 4.76 -11.33 -20.21
N PRO A 287 5.53 -10.36 -20.75
CA PRO A 287 6.94 -10.22 -20.42
C PRO A 287 7.13 -9.80 -18.97
N VAL A 288 7.93 -10.59 -18.24
CA VAL A 288 8.47 -10.24 -16.93
C VAL A 288 9.92 -9.78 -17.15
N VAL A 289 10.19 -8.51 -16.90
CA VAL A 289 11.48 -7.87 -17.18
C VAL A 289 12.23 -7.63 -15.88
N ASP A 290 13.30 -8.39 -15.67
CA ASP A 290 14.21 -8.16 -14.56
C ASP A 290 15.11 -6.94 -14.82
N VAL A 291 15.01 -5.94 -13.96
CA VAL A 291 15.78 -4.70 -14.02
C VAL A 291 17.05 -4.87 -13.18
N THR A 292 18.13 -5.31 -13.85
CA THR A 292 19.48 -5.40 -13.30
C THR A 292 20.32 -4.17 -13.66
N GLY A 293 21.17 -3.72 -12.73
CA GLY A 293 22.12 -2.60 -12.91
C GLY A 293 22.04 -1.52 -11.82
N GLU A 294 23.12 -0.77 -11.63
CA GLU A 294 23.08 0.52 -10.93
C GLU A 294 22.18 1.47 -11.73
N GLY A 295 21.42 2.32 -11.04
CA GLY A 295 20.56 3.30 -11.69
C GLY A 295 21.32 4.19 -12.68
N PRO A 296 20.63 5.06 -13.43
CA PRO A 296 21.35 6.13 -14.13
C PRO A 296 22.26 6.87 -13.13
N PRO A 297 23.42 7.39 -13.58
CA PRO A 297 24.32 8.15 -12.71
C PRO A 297 23.50 9.17 -11.93
N SER A 298 23.75 9.24 -10.62
CA SER A 298 23.00 10.07 -9.68
C SER A 298 22.66 11.43 -10.30
N CYS A 299 21.39 11.83 -10.19
CA CYS A 299 21.01 13.19 -10.58
C CYS A 299 21.91 14.17 -9.83
N PRO A 300 22.46 15.20 -10.49
CA PRO A 300 23.17 16.25 -9.77
C PRO A 300 22.24 16.81 -8.69
N PRO A 301 22.77 17.11 -7.48
CA PRO A 301 21.97 17.58 -6.36
C PRO A 301 21.10 18.78 -6.79
N ARG A 302 19.80 18.72 -6.49
CA ARG A 302 18.86 19.81 -6.79
C ARG A 302 19.41 21.13 -6.22
N ALA A 303 19.43 22.17 -7.04
CA ALA A 303 19.58 23.52 -6.54
C ALA A 303 18.46 23.80 -5.51
N PRO A 304 18.76 24.42 -4.36
CA PRO A 304 17.74 24.76 -3.38
C PRO A 304 16.63 25.57 -4.05
N ARG A 305 15.37 25.19 -3.81
CA ARG A 305 14.22 25.94 -4.34
C ARG A 305 14.37 27.41 -3.91
N PRO A 306 14.24 28.39 -4.82
CA PRO A 306 14.25 29.78 -4.43
C PRO A 306 13.10 30.02 -3.46
N VAL A 307 13.42 30.47 -2.26
CA VAL A 307 12.44 30.97 -1.30
C VAL A 307 11.69 32.12 -2.01
N PRO A 308 10.35 32.12 -2.05
CA PRO A 308 9.61 33.19 -2.72
C PRO A 308 9.91 34.53 -2.05
N SER A 309 10.79 35.33 -2.67
CA SER A 309 11.09 36.70 -2.28
C SER A 309 10.07 37.61 -2.96
N GLY A 310 8.90 37.70 -2.35
CA GLY A 310 7.80 38.53 -2.82
C GLY A 310 6.72 38.69 -1.76
N PRO A 311 5.73 39.57 -1.96
CA PRO A 311 4.73 39.93 -0.94
C PRO A 311 3.92 38.75 -0.39
N ALA A 312 3.92 37.59 -1.05
CA ALA A 312 3.35 36.33 -0.56
C ALA A 312 4.04 35.80 0.73
N ALA A 313 5.28 36.18 1.02
CA ALA A 313 6.00 35.79 2.23
C ALA A 313 5.48 36.48 3.52
N ARG A 314 4.70 37.57 3.41
CA ARG A 314 4.17 38.29 4.59
C ARG A 314 2.84 37.73 5.13
N LEU A 315 2.16 36.86 4.37
CA LEU A 315 0.93 36.20 4.84
C LEU A 315 1.21 34.96 5.70
N ALA A 316 2.29 34.21 5.40
CA ALA A 316 2.67 33.01 6.15
C ALA A 316 3.32 33.30 7.51
N ALA A 317 3.88 34.50 7.73
CA ALA A 317 4.54 34.89 8.99
C ALA A 317 3.59 35.46 10.06
N SER A 318 2.27 35.52 9.81
CA SER A 318 1.28 36.07 10.76
C SER A 318 0.58 35.03 11.64
N CYS A 319 0.81 33.73 11.41
CA CYS A 319 0.17 32.64 12.17
C CYS A 319 1.08 31.97 13.23
N SER A 320 2.32 32.41 13.42
CA SER A 320 3.24 31.85 14.41
C SER A 320 3.67 32.91 15.44
N SER A 321 2.80 33.19 16.40
CA SER A 321 3.19 33.81 17.67
C SER A 321 2.41 33.17 18.82
N PRO A 322 3.08 32.78 19.93
CA PRO A 322 2.43 32.09 21.03
C PRO A 322 1.50 33.06 21.76
N ARG A 323 0.19 32.85 21.67
CA ARG A 323 -0.76 33.58 22.50
C ARG A 323 -0.51 33.21 23.96
N ARG A 324 -0.03 34.19 24.73
CA ARG A 324 0.05 34.18 26.19
C ARG A 324 -1.26 33.66 26.78
N ALA A 325 -1.13 32.69 27.70
CA ALA A 325 -2.18 32.27 28.59
C ALA A 325 -2.69 33.48 29.42
N MET A 326 -4.00 33.67 29.46
CA MET A 326 -4.70 34.50 30.44
C MET A 326 -5.81 33.65 31.08
N PRO A 327 -6.06 33.80 32.38
CA PRO A 327 -6.75 32.80 33.19
C PRO A 327 -8.26 32.83 32.97
N CYS A 328 -8.84 31.64 32.73
CA CYS A 328 -10.28 31.46 32.58
C CYS A 328 -10.97 31.54 33.96
N LYS A 329 -11.65 32.67 34.24
CA LYS A 329 -12.59 32.78 35.35
C LYS A 329 -13.87 32.02 35.00
N LEU A 330 -14.01 30.82 35.54
CA LEU A 330 -15.28 30.07 35.56
C LEU A 330 -16.34 30.84 36.37
N ARG A 331 -17.44 31.21 35.72
CA ARG A 331 -18.74 31.48 36.37
C ARG A 331 -19.67 30.29 36.08
N PRO A 332 -20.43 29.81 37.07
CA PRO A 332 -21.23 28.59 36.93
C PRO A 332 -22.51 28.88 36.14
N ALA A 333 -22.75 28.10 35.08
CA ALA A 333 -24.03 28.07 34.39
C ALA A 333 -25.00 27.14 35.12
N ARG A 334 -26.24 27.62 35.28
CA ARG A 334 -27.36 27.00 35.98
C ARG A 334 -27.83 25.71 35.30
N SER A 335 -28.21 24.74 36.13
CA SER A 335 -28.87 23.49 35.74
C SER A 335 -30.33 23.69 35.33
N PRO A 336 -30.85 22.86 34.41
CA PRO A 336 -32.27 22.51 34.39
C PRO A 336 -32.47 21.15 35.07
N ARG A 337 -33.37 21.14 36.06
CA ARG A 337 -33.88 19.93 36.72
C ARG A 337 -34.77 19.16 35.75
N TRP A 338 -34.52 17.86 35.58
CA TRP A 338 -35.56 16.86 35.33
C TRP A 338 -35.25 15.62 36.16
N GLY A 339 -36.24 15.23 36.96
CA GLY A 339 -36.11 14.20 37.99
C GLY A 339 -36.46 12.80 37.51
N GLY A 340 -35.94 11.83 38.27
CA GLY A 340 -36.55 10.52 38.52
C GLY A 340 -36.33 9.44 37.46
N PHE A 341 -35.39 8.52 37.69
CA PHE A 341 -35.68 7.19 38.27
C PHE A 341 -34.38 6.35 38.23
N TRP A 342 -33.83 6.02 39.41
CA TRP A 342 -32.72 5.07 39.55
C TRP A 342 -33.30 3.68 39.80
N ARG A 343 -32.94 2.69 38.97
CA ARG A 343 -32.89 1.28 39.38
C ARG A 343 -31.44 0.79 39.29
N ARG A 344 -30.98 0.31 40.46
CA ARG A 344 -29.66 -0.24 40.75
C ARG A 344 -29.42 -1.59 40.07
N ARG A 345 -28.23 -1.77 39.47
CA ARG A 345 -27.28 -2.90 39.56
C ARG A 345 -25.96 -2.30 39.03
N GLY A 346 -24.78 -2.30 39.64
CA GLY A 346 -24.15 -3.19 40.60
C GLY A 346 -22.75 -3.53 40.08
N CYS A 347 -21.88 -2.53 39.90
CA CYS A 347 -20.50 -2.72 39.41
C CYS A 347 -19.52 -2.70 40.58
N ARG A 348 -18.77 -3.80 40.73
CA ARG A 348 -17.61 -3.93 41.61
C ARG A 348 -16.45 -3.08 41.07
N GLY A 349 -15.66 -2.52 41.99
CA GLY A 349 -14.66 -1.48 41.74
C GLY A 349 -13.40 -1.93 40.97
N PRO A 350 -12.52 -0.98 40.65
CA PRO A 350 -11.34 -1.21 39.82
C PRO A 350 -10.19 -1.85 40.62
N MET A 351 -9.58 -2.90 40.05
CA MET A 351 -8.27 -3.40 40.46
C MET A 351 -7.15 -2.65 39.73
N PRO A 352 -5.98 -2.45 40.36
CA PRO A 352 -4.90 -1.63 39.81
C PRO A 352 -4.10 -2.36 38.73
N CYS A 353 -3.77 -1.63 37.66
CA CYS A 353 -2.86 -2.03 36.60
C CYS A 353 -1.42 -2.13 37.14
N LEU A 354 -0.83 -3.32 37.05
CA LEU A 354 0.60 -3.55 37.24
C LEU A 354 1.31 -3.43 35.89
N CYS A 355 2.05 -2.34 35.69
CA CYS A 355 3.07 -2.23 34.64
C CYS A 355 4.35 -2.93 35.13
N PRO A 356 4.97 -3.85 34.37
CA PRO A 356 6.35 -4.24 34.60
C PRO A 356 7.27 -3.23 33.89
N SER A 357 8.04 -2.50 34.69
CA SER A 357 9.19 -1.70 34.26
C SER A 357 10.31 -2.62 33.76
N ILE A 358 10.65 -2.54 32.47
CA ILE A 358 11.87 -3.15 31.94
C ILE A 358 13.02 -2.19 32.22
N SER A 359 13.81 -2.50 33.25
CA SER A 359 15.11 -1.89 33.53
C SER A 359 16.19 -2.59 32.71
N THR A 360 16.88 -1.84 31.86
CA THR A 360 18.15 -2.25 31.22
C THR A 360 19.30 -2.13 32.23
N PRO A 361 20.23 -3.11 32.30
CA PRO A 361 21.52 -2.89 32.94
C PRO A 361 22.54 -2.41 31.90
N TRP A 362 22.95 -1.16 32.05
CA TRP A 362 24.26 -0.69 31.59
C TRP A 362 25.34 -1.35 32.45
N THR A 363 26.31 -2.04 31.82
CA THR A 363 27.62 -2.28 32.43
C THR A 363 28.69 -1.69 31.54
N SER A 364 29.22 -0.57 32.00
CA SER A 364 30.42 0.10 31.52
C SER A 364 31.67 -0.72 31.80
N SER A 365 32.57 -0.72 30.83
CA SER A 365 33.99 -1.01 30.96
C SER A 365 34.67 -0.15 32.04
N GLY A 366 35.61 -0.74 32.78
CA GLY A 366 36.41 0.00 33.75
C GLY A 366 37.42 -0.86 34.52
N ARG A 367 38.65 -0.86 33.99
CA ARG A 367 39.95 -1.35 34.53
C ARG A 367 40.31 -2.81 34.34
#